data_AF-K3YKT7-F1
#
_entry.id   AF-K3YKT7-F1
#
_cell.length_a   1.000
_cell.length_b   1.000
_cell.length_c   1.000
_cell.angle_alpha   90.00
_cell.angle_beta   90.00
_cell.angle_gamma   90.00
#
_symmetry.space_group_name_H-M   'P 1'
#
loop_
_entity.id
_entity.type
_entity.pdbx_description
1 polymer ?
#
loop_
_entity_poly.entity_id
_entity_poly.type
_entity_poly.pdbx_seq_one_letter_code
_entity_poly.pdbx_strand_id
1 'polypeptide(L)'
;MASFPFPIKPLDGAGGYLRWKESVLLGLHMVDVAHVLSDDPPAPARAGGDGDGAQAAKKWARDDALCRGHILEALSNRLLPVYVRHATGRALWQAVARTYEPHASSLELRPSWRLERVARAEALVIAGFPWDPDSMLARKVRAKLPCAGDETSMDGVWRSAQDMETLDNYTQ
;
A
#
# COMPACT_ATOMS: atom_id res chain seq x y z
N MET A 1 -3.66 -14.79 -15.42
CA MET A 1 -2.55 -14.41 -14.51
C MET A 1 -2.15 -15.68 -13.78
N ALA A 2 -0.86 -16.00 -13.71
CA ALA A 2 -0.40 -17.13 -12.92
C ALA A 2 -0.52 -16.72 -11.45
N SER A 3 -1.59 -17.09 -10.77
CA SER A 3 -1.71 -16.87 -9.32
C SER A 3 -0.55 -17.53 -8.58
N PHE A 4 -0.27 -17.05 -7.37
CA PHE A 4 0.74 -17.67 -6.53
C PHE A 4 0.51 -19.18 -6.40
N PRO A 5 1.58 -19.99 -6.35
CA PRO A 5 1.45 -21.45 -6.25
C PRO A 5 0.93 -21.90 -4.88
N PHE A 6 0.68 -20.97 -3.95
CA PHE A 6 -0.05 -21.19 -2.71
C PHE A 6 -1.00 -20.02 -2.39
N PRO A 7 -2.10 -20.28 -1.66
CA PRO A 7 -3.02 -19.23 -1.25
C PRO A 7 -2.38 -18.29 -0.23
N ILE A 8 -2.39 -16.99 -0.52
CA ILE A 8 -1.99 -15.93 0.41
C ILE A 8 -3.24 -15.41 1.11
N LYS A 9 -3.22 -15.38 2.45
CA LYS A 9 -4.28 -14.71 3.22
C LYS A 9 -4.20 -13.21 2.92
N PRO A 10 -5.29 -12.56 2.44
CA PRO A 10 -5.27 -11.14 2.14
C PRO A 10 -4.88 -10.30 3.35
N LEU A 11 -4.10 -9.23 3.12
CA LEU A 11 -3.82 -8.24 4.15
C LEU A 11 -5.11 -7.50 4.48
N ASP A 12 -5.52 -7.57 5.74
CA ASP A 12 -6.74 -6.90 6.23
C ASP A 12 -6.45 -5.98 7.43
N GLY A 13 -5.19 -5.89 7.84
CA GLY A 13 -4.75 -5.07 8.97
C GLY A 13 -3.39 -5.48 9.53
N ALA A 14 -2.93 -4.76 10.55
CA ALA A 14 -1.57 -4.91 11.10
C ALA A 14 -1.29 -6.28 11.73
N GLY A 15 -2.28 -6.93 12.34
CA GLY A 15 -2.11 -8.20 13.06
C GLY A 15 -1.63 -9.38 12.21
N GLY A 16 -1.70 -9.27 10.88
CA GLY A 16 -1.22 -10.28 9.94
C GLY A 16 -0.05 -9.83 9.05
N TYR A 17 0.45 -8.59 9.22
CA TYR A 17 1.35 -7.97 8.25
C TYR A 17 2.64 -8.77 8.04
N LEU A 18 3.34 -9.20 9.10
CA LEU A 18 4.60 -9.94 8.94
C LEU A 18 4.40 -11.25 8.15
N ARG A 19 3.38 -12.03 8.51
CA ARG A 19 3.05 -13.28 7.82
C ARG A 19 2.64 -13.03 6.37
N TRP A 20 1.87 -11.96 6.12
CA TRP A 20 1.49 -11.54 4.78
C TRP A 20 2.72 -11.13 3.97
N LYS A 21 3.60 -10.31 4.54
CA LYS A 21 4.84 -9.81 3.93
C LYS A 21 5.72 -10.98 3.47
N GLU A 22 5.97 -11.94 4.37
CA GLU A 22 6.75 -13.14 4.05
C GLU A 22 6.09 -13.99 2.96
N SER A 23 4.78 -14.18 3.02
CA SER A 23 4.03 -14.97 2.04
C SER A 23 4.07 -14.33 0.65
N VAL A 24 3.90 -13.00 0.57
CA VAL A 24 3.97 -12.26 -0.70
C VAL A 24 5.40 -12.27 -1.24
N LEU A 25 6.42 -12.02 -0.41
CA LEU A 25 7.82 -12.10 -0.84
C LEU A 25 8.15 -13.48 -1.41
N LEU A 26 7.80 -14.54 -0.69
CA LEU A 26 8.01 -15.92 -1.17
C LEU A 26 7.27 -16.15 -2.49
N GLY A 27 6.03 -15.67 -2.60
CA GLY A 27 5.25 -15.64 -3.83
C GLY A 27 5.99 -15.01 -5.01
N LEU A 28 6.47 -13.78 -4.81
CA LEU A 28 7.17 -12.98 -5.82
C LEU A 28 8.50 -13.61 -6.24
N HIS A 29 9.18 -14.31 -5.31
CA HIS A 29 10.40 -15.06 -5.62
C HIS A 29 10.13 -16.26 -6.53
N MET A 30 9.03 -16.99 -6.32
CA MET A 30 8.71 -18.14 -7.17
C MET A 30 8.29 -17.75 -8.58
N VAL A 31 7.72 -16.56 -8.77
CA VAL A 31 7.39 -16.01 -10.09
C VAL A 31 8.50 -15.13 -10.68
N ASP A 32 9.67 -15.08 -10.02
CA ASP A 32 10.88 -14.37 -10.45
C ASP A 32 10.72 -12.85 -10.70
N VAL A 33 9.85 -12.19 -9.94
CA VAL A 33 9.64 -10.71 -10.03
C VAL A 33 10.05 -9.97 -8.76
N ALA A 34 10.56 -10.67 -7.74
CA ALA A 34 10.99 -10.06 -6.48
C ALA A 34 12.11 -9.01 -6.68
N HIS A 35 12.93 -9.16 -7.71
CA HIS A 35 14.00 -8.22 -8.07
C HIS A 35 13.49 -6.78 -8.27
N VAL A 36 12.26 -6.62 -8.76
CA VAL A 36 11.61 -5.30 -8.93
C VAL A 36 11.52 -4.52 -7.62
N LEU A 37 11.43 -5.20 -6.48
CA LEU A 37 11.32 -4.53 -5.19
C LEU A 37 12.64 -3.87 -4.75
N SER A 38 13.78 -4.41 -5.19
CA SER A 38 15.12 -4.03 -4.72
C SER A 38 16.00 -3.33 -5.77
N ASP A 39 15.92 -3.73 -7.05
CA ASP A 39 16.86 -3.31 -8.10
C ASP A 39 16.38 -2.11 -8.91
N ASP A 40 17.25 -1.22 -9.36
CA ASP A 40 16.78 -0.11 -10.20
C ASP A 40 16.42 -0.54 -11.62
N PRO A 41 15.41 0.11 -12.25
CA PRO A 41 15.07 -0.17 -13.63
C PRO A 41 16.29 0.01 -14.55
N PRO A 42 16.43 -0.82 -15.61
CA PRO A 42 17.51 -0.67 -16.56
C PRO A 42 17.49 0.72 -17.19
N ALA A 43 18.67 1.29 -17.39
CA ALA A 43 18.80 2.62 -17.97
C ALA A 43 18.08 2.69 -19.33
N PRO A 44 17.40 3.81 -19.65
CA PRO A 44 16.73 3.95 -20.93
C PRO A 44 17.76 3.79 -22.06
N ALA A 45 17.42 2.97 -23.06
CA ALA A 45 18.25 2.78 -24.23
C ALA A 45 18.61 4.15 -24.83
N ARG A 46 19.91 4.44 -24.94
CA ARG A 46 20.36 5.67 -25.60
C ARG A 46 19.88 5.65 -27.05
N ALA A 47 19.52 6.82 -27.60
CA ALA A 47 19.14 6.94 -29.00
C ALA A 47 20.29 6.41 -29.89
N GLY A 48 20.07 5.28 -30.55
CA GLY A 48 21.07 4.57 -31.36
C GLY A 48 21.71 3.34 -30.70
N GLY A 49 21.33 2.97 -29.47
CA GLY A 49 21.82 1.79 -28.76
C GLY A 49 21.02 0.52 -29.03
N ASP A 50 21.74 -0.59 -29.06
CA ASP A 50 21.37 -1.96 -29.43
C ASP A 50 20.01 -2.42 -28.87
N GLY A 51 19.27 -3.22 -29.66
CA GLY A 51 17.92 -3.70 -29.34
C GLY A 51 17.76 -4.43 -28.00
N ASP A 52 18.87 -4.84 -27.38
CA ASP A 52 18.96 -5.48 -26.07
C ASP A 52 18.50 -4.57 -24.92
N GLY A 53 18.87 -3.29 -24.94
CA GLY A 53 18.45 -2.32 -23.90
C GLY A 53 16.95 -2.05 -23.92
N ALA A 54 16.35 -1.98 -25.12
CA ALA A 54 14.91 -1.82 -25.27
C ALA A 54 14.14 -3.09 -24.83
N GLN A 55 14.74 -4.27 -25.04
CA GLN A 55 14.17 -5.54 -24.60
C GLN A 55 14.23 -5.69 -23.07
N ALA A 56 15.35 -5.30 -22.45
CA ALA A 56 15.49 -5.26 -21.00
C ALA A 56 14.47 -4.32 -20.34
N ALA A 57 14.27 -3.12 -20.89
CA ALA A 57 13.27 -2.18 -20.40
C ALA A 57 11.83 -2.72 -20.52
N LYS A 58 11.50 -3.40 -21.63
CA LYS A 58 10.19 -4.05 -21.80
C LYS A 58 9.99 -5.20 -20.81
N LYS A 59 11.02 -6.02 -20.57
CA LYS A 59 10.99 -7.09 -19.56
C LYS A 59 10.75 -6.49 -18.18
N TRP A 60 11.50 -5.45 -17.81
CA TRP A 60 11.34 -4.75 -16.54
C TRP A 60 9.92 -4.23 -16.34
N ALA A 61 9.37 -3.51 -17.33
CA ALA A 61 8.03 -2.96 -17.23
C ALA A 61 6.95 -4.05 -17.05
N ARG A 62 7.13 -5.20 -17.72
CA ARG A 62 6.24 -6.35 -17.55
C ARG A 62 6.37 -6.95 -16.15
N ASP A 63 7.60 -7.16 -15.68
CA ASP A 63 7.86 -7.76 -14.38
C ASP A 63 7.39 -6.83 -13.25
N ASP A 64 7.51 -5.51 -13.41
CA ASP A 64 6.97 -4.52 -12.47
C ASP A 64 5.43 -4.51 -12.44
N ALA A 65 4.78 -4.58 -13.60
CA ALA A 65 3.33 -4.70 -13.66
C ALA A 65 2.81 -6.00 -13.02
N LEU A 66 3.53 -7.12 -13.21
CA LEU A 66 3.22 -8.40 -12.57
C LEU A 66 3.42 -8.33 -11.05
N CYS A 67 4.56 -7.81 -10.61
CA CYS A 67 4.88 -7.60 -9.20
C CYS A 67 3.78 -6.77 -8.52
N ARG A 68 3.42 -5.63 -9.12
CA ARG A 68 2.33 -4.77 -8.63
C ARG A 68 1.00 -5.50 -8.56
N GLY A 69 0.63 -6.22 -9.63
CA GLY A 69 -0.63 -6.97 -9.69
C GLY A 69 -0.74 -8.01 -8.58
N HIS A 70 0.33 -8.77 -8.33
CA HIS A 70 0.40 -9.76 -7.28
C HIS A 70 0.27 -9.19 -5.88
N ILE A 71 0.91 -8.04 -5.62
CA ILE A 71 0.78 -7.37 -4.33
C ILE A 71 -0.67 -6.91 -4.13
N LEU A 72 -1.32 -6.33 -5.16
CA LEU A 72 -2.72 -5.90 -5.10
C LEU A 72 -3.68 -7.09 -4.89
N GLU A 73 -3.47 -8.21 -5.58
CA GLU A 73 -4.26 -9.44 -5.39
C GLU A 73 -4.17 -9.99 -3.97
N ALA A 74 -3.02 -9.76 -3.30
CA ALA A 74 -2.81 -10.14 -1.91
C ALA A 74 -3.37 -9.14 -0.89
N LEU A 75 -3.98 -8.02 -1.31
CA LEU A 75 -4.66 -7.07 -0.41
C LEU A 75 -6.14 -7.43 -0.27
N SER A 76 -6.76 -7.09 0.88
CA SER A 76 -8.21 -7.16 0.99
C SER A 76 -8.88 -6.08 0.12
N ASN A 77 -10.13 -6.33 -0.29
CA ASN A 77 -10.90 -5.41 -1.13
C ASN A 77 -11.02 -4.00 -0.55
N ARG A 78 -10.95 -3.88 0.79
CA ARG A 78 -10.98 -2.60 1.50
C ARG A 78 -9.72 -1.77 1.27
N LEU A 79 -8.56 -2.42 1.12
CA LEU A 79 -7.26 -1.76 0.95
C LEU A 79 -6.95 -1.46 -0.52
N LEU A 80 -7.55 -2.18 -1.47
CA LEU A 80 -7.38 -1.95 -2.91
C LEU A 80 -7.50 -0.47 -3.34
N PRO A 81 -8.57 0.27 -3.02
CA PRO A 81 -8.70 1.67 -3.47
C PRO A 81 -7.61 2.59 -2.91
N VAL A 82 -7.04 2.27 -1.74
CA VAL A 82 -5.97 3.06 -1.11
C VAL A 82 -4.64 2.87 -1.83
N TYR A 83 -4.36 1.64 -2.26
CA TYR A 83 -3.03 1.25 -2.72
C TYR A 83 -2.91 1.14 -4.25
N VAL A 84 -4.03 1.03 -4.99
CA VAL A 84 -4.04 0.91 -6.46
C VAL A 84 -3.41 2.11 -7.19
N ARG A 85 -3.39 3.29 -6.52
CA ARG A 85 -2.78 4.53 -7.03
C ARG A 85 -1.27 4.46 -7.22
N HIS A 86 -0.59 3.52 -6.58
CA HIS A 86 0.86 3.38 -6.73
C HIS A 86 1.19 2.77 -8.10
N ALA A 87 1.98 3.51 -8.89
CA ALA A 87 2.27 3.16 -10.27
C ALA A 87 3.17 1.92 -10.41
N THR A 88 4.10 1.71 -9.46
CA THR A 88 5.10 0.62 -9.51
C THR A 88 4.91 -0.36 -8.36
N GLY A 89 5.38 -1.60 -8.55
CA GLY A 89 5.37 -2.64 -7.52
C GLY A 89 6.17 -2.23 -6.29
N ARG A 90 7.34 -1.61 -6.50
CA ARG A 90 8.16 -1.04 -5.41
C ARG A 90 7.43 0.04 -4.61
N ALA A 91 6.83 1.02 -5.27
CA ALA A 91 6.18 2.13 -4.58
C ALA A 91 4.99 1.63 -3.73
N LEU A 92 4.24 0.67 -4.28
CA LEU A 92 3.17 -0.03 -3.58
C LEU A 92 3.69 -0.78 -2.36
N TRP A 93 4.71 -1.63 -2.53
CA TRP A 93 5.32 -2.42 -1.47
C TRP A 93 5.80 -1.55 -0.30
N GLN A 94 6.51 -0.46 -0.61
CA GLN A 94 7.01 0.48 0.39
C GLN A 94 5.89 1.24 1.10
N ALA A 95 4.80 1.57 0.40
CA ALA A 95 3.64 2.23 1.01
C ALA A 95 2.99 1.31 2.06
N VAL A 96 2.75 0.04 1.70
CA VAL A 96 2.22 -0.95 2.67
C VAL A 96 3.18 -1.10 3.85
N ALA A 97 4.49 -1.21 3.61
CA ALA A 97 5.48 -1.31 4.67
C ALA A 97 5.47 -0.10 5.60
N ARG A 98 5.42 1.13 5.09
CA ARG A 98 5.33 2.34 5.93
C ARG A 98 4.09 2.36 6.82
N THR A 99 2.97 1.83 6.33
CA THR A 99 1.71 1.80 7.09
C THR A 99 1.72 0.75 8.21
N TYR A 100 2.23 -0.45 7.95
CA TYR A 100 2.04 -1.62 8.82
C TYR A 100 3.31 -2.12 9.52
N GLU A 101 4.50 -1.67 9.11
CA GLU A 101 5.75 -2.10 9.73
C GLU A 101 5.97 -1.39 11.08
N PRO A 102 6.06 -2.14 12.19
CA PRO A 102 6.08 -1.57 13.54
C PRO A 102 7.31 -0.70 13.86
N HIS A 103 8.37 -0.73 13.03
CA HIS A 103 9.60 0.04 13.20
C HIS A 103 9.83 1.17 12.17
N ALA A 104 8.91 1.40 11.22
CA ALA A 104 8.98 2.56 10.31
C ALA A 104 8.52 3.88 10.98
N SER A 105 8.39 3.88 12.30
CA SER A 105 7.75 4.93 13.09
C SER A 105 8.64 6.14 13.42
N SER A 106 9.94 6.14 13.08
CA SER A 106 10.85 7.21 13.54
C SER A 106 11.37 8.21 12.51
N LEU A 107 11.17 8.06 11.20
CA LEU A 107 11.65 9.07 10.25
C LEU A 107 10.58 9.46 9.24
N GLU A 108 10.29 10.76 9.23
CA GLU A 108 9.68 11.52 8.13
C GLU A 108 8.18 11.26 7.91
N LEU A 109 7.34 11.71 8.86
CA LEU A 109 5.95 12.05 8.57
C LEU A 109 5.90 13.25 7.62
N ARG A 110 5.87 13.00 6.30
CA ARG A 110 5.49 14.03 5.31
C ARG A 110 3.97 14.32 5.42
N PRO A 111 3.54 15.58 5.27
CA PRO A 111 2.15 16.00 5.52
C PRO A 111 1.10 15.55 4.47
N SER A 112 1.48 14.80 3.43
CA SER A 112 0.66 14.59 2.22
C SER A 112 0.03 13.19 2.07
N TRP A 113 -0.55 12.63 3.12
CA TRP A 113 -1.38 11.42 3.02
C TRP A 113 -2.37 11.31 4.17
N ARG A 114 -3.60 11.81 3.97
CA ARG A 114 -4.64 11.78 5.01
C ARG A 114 -5.23 10.37 5.17
N LEU A 115 -5.39 9.61 4.07
CA LEU A 115 -5.94 8.25 4.11
C LEU A 115 -5.03 7.25 4.81
N GLU A 116 -3.73 7.27 4.51
CA GLU A 116 -2.82 6.34 5.15
C GLU A 116 -2.67 6.70 6.66
N ARG A 117 -2.93 7.96 7.07
CA ARG A 117 -2.94 8.40 8.49
C ARG A 117 -4.17 7.87 9.20
N VAL A 118 -5.32 7.86 8.53
CA VAL A 118 -6.55 7.18 9.01
C VAL A 118 -6.25 5.69 9.18
N ALA A 119 -5.67 5.04 8.15
CA ALA A 119 -5.30 3.62 8.19
C ALA A 119 -4.38 3.29 9.37
N ARG A 120 -3.35 4.10 9.59
CA ARG A 120 -2.38 3.94 10.68
C ARG A 120 -3.03 4.20 12.04
N ALA A 121 -3.85 5.23 12.17
CA ALA A 121 -4.54 5.54 13.42
C ALA A 121 -5.56 4.44 13.78
N GLU A 122 -6.27 3.89 12.79
CA GLU A 122 -7.17 2.76 12.96
C GLU A 122 -6.41 1.52 13.43
N ALA A 123 -5.31 1.17 12.76
CA ALA A 123 -4.49 0.02 13.11
C ALA A 123 -3.92 0.08 14.54
N LEU A 124 -3.48 1.26 14.97
CA LEU A 124 -2.94 1.48 16.32
C LEU A 124 -4.01 1.34 17.42
N VAL A 125 -5.26 1.69 17.13
CA VAL A 125 -6.34 1.62 18.12
C VAL A 125 -6.95 0.22 18.18
N ILE A 126 -7.06 -0.49 17.03
CA ILE A 126 -7.43 -1.92 17.01
C ILE A 126 -6.41 -2.75 17.80
N ALA A 127 -5.12 -2.41 17.72
CA ALA A 127 -4.08 -3.08 18.50
C ALA A 127 -4.21 -2.86 20.02
N GLY A 128 -4.97 -1.85 20.46
CA GLY A 128 -5.11 -1.48 21.87
C GLY A 128 -6.36 -2.03 22.56
N PHE A 129 -7.46 -2.32 21.85
CA PHE A 129 -8.75 -2.69 22.46
C PHE A 129 -9.61 -3.61 21.56
N PRO A 130 -10.00 -4.82 22.00
CA PRO A 130 -10.79 -5.76 21.19
C PRO A 130 -12.32 -5.58 21.23
N TRP A 131 -12.89 -4.68 22.04
CA TRP A 131 -14.34 -4.60 22.28
C TRP A 131 -14.91 -3.22 21.91
N ASP A 132 -15.90 -3.24 21.01
CA ASP A 132 -16.66 -2.12 20.42
C ASP A 132 -15.86 -1.16 19.48
N PRO A 133 -15.68 -1.57 18.21
CA PRO A 133 -14.62 -1.01 17.38
C PRO A 133 -15.03 0.15 16.47
N ASP A 134 -16.29 0.50 16.24
CA ASP A 134 -16.58 1.44 15.13
C ASP A 134 -16.62 2.91 15.59
N SER A 135 -17.47 3.21 16.58
CA SER A 135 -17.71 4.57 17.05
C SER A 135 -16.61 5.11 17.97
N MET A 136 -16.01 4.25 18.81
CA MET A 136 -14.92 4.63 19.69
C MET A 136 -13.59 4.81 18.94
N LEU A 137 -13.38 4.00 17.89
CA LEU A 137 -12.27 4.11 16.93
C LEU A 137 -12.42 5.37 16.09
N ALA A 138 -13.62 5.68 15.60
CA ALA A 138 -13.96 6.97 14.96
C ALA A 138 -13.55 8.15 15.81
N ARG A 139 -13.94 8.14 17.09
CA ARG A 139 -13.59 9.22 18.01
C ARG A 139 -12.08 9.34 18.25
N LYS A 140 -11.36 8.24 18.40
CA LYS A 140 -9.90 8.23 18.65
C LYS A 140 -9.09 8.61 17.41
N VAL A 141 -9.46 8.08 16.24
CA VAL A 141 -8.86 8.44 14.95
C VAL A 141 -9.11 9.93 14.65
N ARG A 142 -10.34 10.42 14.91
CA ARG A 142 -10.67 11.85 14.85
C ARG A 142 -9.82 12.69 15.79
N ALA A 143 -9.60 12.28 17.04
CA ALA A 143 -8.74 13.02 17.97
C ALA A 143 -7.27 13.12 17.50
N LYS A 144 -6.84 12.28 16.56
CA LYS A 144 -5.50 12.28 15.95
C LYS A 144 -5.46 12.96 14.57
N LEU A 145 -6.62 13.39 14.04
CA LEU A 145 -6.77 14.06 12.77
C LEU A 145 -7.39 15.45 13.00
N PRO A 146 -6.73 16.55 12.57
CA PRO A 146 -7.21 17.89 12.88
C PRO A 146 -8.55 18.27 12.20
N CYS A 147 -9.09 17.47 11.28
CA CYS A 147 -10.16 17.93 10.36
C CYS A 147 -11.32 16.94 10.10
N ALA A 148 -11.46 15.83 10.83
CA ALA A 148 -12.59 14.92 10.58
C ALA A 148 -13.90 15.55 11.11
N GLY A 149 -14.90 15.65 10.24
CA GLY A 149 -16.25 16.17 10.53
C GLY A 149 -16.99 15.37 11.60
N ASP A 150 -18.27 15.66 11.84
CA ASP A 150 -19.04 15.05 12.95
C ASP A 150 -19.49 13.60 12.70
N GLU A 151 -18.68 12.84 11.97
CA GLU A 151 -18.97 11.46 11.60
C GLU A 151 -18.66 10.52 12.76
N THR A 152 -19.67 9.73 13.14
CA THR A 152 -19.66 8.83 14.30
C THR A 152 -19.22 7.39 13.97
N SER A 153 -18.86 7.10 12.72
CA SER A 153 -18.44 5.78 12.24
C SER A 153 -17.17 5.85 11.39
N MET A 154 -16.39 4.77 11.40
CA MET A 154 -15.21 4.61 10.53
C MET A 154 -15.53 4.83 9.06
N ASP A 155 -16.65 4.31 8.56
CA ASP A 155 -17.01 4.47 7.14
C ASP A 155 -17.21 5.93 6.73
N GLY A 156 -17.64 6.77 7.68
CA GLY A 156 -17.68 8.22 7.51
C GLY A 156 -16.27 8.80 7.48
N VAL A 157 -15.47 8.52 8.50
CA VAL A 157 -14.07 9.02 8.60
C VAL A 157 -13.25 8.67 7.35
N TRP A 158 -13.43 7.47 6.80
CA TRP A 158 -12.83 7.05 5.54
C TRP A 158 -13.33 7.84 4.33
N ARG A 159 -14.64 8.08 4.22
CA ARG A 159 -15.22 8.92 3.16
C ARG A 159 -14.72 10.36 3.22
N SER A 160 -14.75 10.99 4.39
CA SER A 160 -14.21 12.35 4.58
C SER A 160 -12.73 12.45 4.20
N ALA A 161 -11.94 11.43 4.53
CA ALA A 161 -10.53 11.40 4.16
C ALA A 161 -10.33 11.21 2.64
N GLN A 162 -11.22 10.49 1.96
CA GLN A 162 -11.22 10.34 0.50
C GLN A 162 -11.64 11.65 -0.18
N ASP A 163 -12.70 12.30 0.28
CA ASP A 163 -13.20 13.57 -0.25
C ASP A 163 -12.16 14.70 -0.09
N MET A 164 -11.41 14.70 1.01
CA MET A 164 -10.32 15.66 1.19
C MET A 164 -9.12 15.39 0.29
N GLU A 165 -8.80 14.13 -0.01
CA GLU A 165 -7.70 13.77 -0.91
C GLU A 165 -8.05 14.07 -2.38
N THR A 166 -9.32 13.90 -2.75
CA THR A 166 -9.79 14.29 -4.09
C THR A 166 -9.76 15.80 -4.27
N LEU A 167 -10.15 16.58 -3.26
CA LEU A 167 -10.05 18.05 -3.30
C LEU A 167 -8.61 18.55 -3.44
N ASP A 168 -7.65 17.96 -2.69
CA ASP A 168 -6.23 18.34 -2.75
C ASP A 168 -5.65 18.14 -4.16
N ASN A 169 -5.99 17.03 -4.82
CA ASN A 169 -5.58 16.69 -6.18
C ASN A 169 -6.21 17.60 -7.27
N TYR A 170 -7.31 18.28 -6.99
CA TYR A 170 -7.95 19.22 -7.93
C TYR A 170 -7.38 20.64 -7.84
N THR A 171 -6.77 21.00 -6.72
CA THR A 171 -6.16 22.33 -6.49
C THR A 171 -4.69 22.44 -6.89
N GLN A 172 -4.12 21.39 -7.48
CA GLN A 172 -2.72 21.31 -7.91
C GLN A 172 -2.59 21.36 -9.43
#